data_AF-A0A7Z9PVI8-F1
#
_entry.id   AF-A0A7Z9PVI8-F1
#
_cell.length_a   1.000
_cell.length_b   1.000
_cell.length_c   1.000
_cell.angle_alpha   90.00
_cell.angle_beta   90.00
_cell.angle_gamma   90.00
#
_symmetry.space_group_name_H-M   'P 1'
#
loop_
_entity.id
_entity.type
_entity.pdbx_description
1 polymer ?
#
loop_
_entity_poly.entity_id
_entity_poly.type
_entity_poly.pdbx_seq_one_letter_code
_entity_poly.pdbx_strand_id
1 'polypeptide(L)'
;MMSRRGFSLVEVMVAASMSLLLMGVIWAGIKVLRTSTLNVNASQEPRKQLRAALGNLQKDLRQAAYLFPAGSYDLDNGDKIEIPAPGSTGDALAFAIPENSVSPILYTVVVVYTKPREKTDINNPKARTLVYLKATGVDPPTSDLPGEIDLETLPLSGGKKVFDAYLADSDGFVTEITNDYHAVRFAFHLRRQEARGELQQSNYQTTLALRNTI
;
A
#
# COMPACT_ATOMS: atom_id res chain seq x y z
N MET A 1 -70.42 0.45 -23.41
CA MET A 1 -70.07 -0.95 -23.09
C MET A 1 -68.64 -1.21 -23.54
N MET A 2 -67.69 -1.33 -22.60
CA MET A 2 -66.29 -1.67 -22.90
C MET A 2 -66.19 -3.17 -23.21
N SER A 3 -65.81 -3.53 -24.43
CA SER A 3 -65.53 -4.94 -24.78
C SER A 3 -64.22 -5.35 -24.11
N ARG A 4 -64.29 -6.22 -23.08
CA ARG A 4 -63.12 -6.94 -22.59
C ARG A 4 -62.70 -7.96 -23.66
N ARG A 5 -61.72 -7.60 -24.48
CA ARG A 5 -61.03 -8.56 -25.35
C ARG A 5 -60.04 -9.33 -24.48
N GLY A 6 -60.31 -10.61 -24.25
CA GLY A 6 -59.36 -11.51 -23.59
C GLY A 6 -58.18 -11.78 -24.50
N PHE A 7 -56.98 -11.85 -23.93
CA PHE A 7 -55.76 -12.21 -24.66
C PHE A 7 -55.87 -13.62 -25.23
N SER A 8 -55.45 -13.81 -26.48
CA SER A 8 -55.37 -15.15 -27.07
C SER A 8 -54.22 -15.92 -26.43
N LEU A 9 -54.35 -17.25 -26.33
CA LEU A 9 -53.32 -18.12 -25.74
C LEU A 9 -51.96 -17.97 -26.46
N VAL A 10 -52.00 -17.66 -27.76
CA VAL A 10 -50.82 -17.37 -28.59
C VAL A 10 -50.16 -16.05 -28.16
N GLU A 11 -50.93 -15.00 -27.87
CA GLU A 11 -50.38 -13.71 -27.42
C GLU A 11 -49.71 -13.85 -26.04
N VAL A 12 -50.26 -14.67 -25.14
CA VAL A 12 -49.65 -14.96 -23.84
C VAL A 12 -48.33 -15.72 -24.01
N MET A 13 -48.27 -16.70 -24.92
CA MET A 13 -47.02 -17.43 -25.22
C MET A 13 -45.95 -16.53 -25.84
N VAL A 14 -46.33 -15.62 -26.74
CA VAL A 14 -45.41 -14.65 -27.35
C VAL A 14 -44.91 -13.64 -26.30
N ALA A 15 -45.80 -13.15 -25.43
CA ALA A 15 -45.41 -12.25 -24.35
C ALA A 15 -44.46 -12.93 -23.35
N ALA A 16 -44.72 -14.20 -22.99
CA ALA A 16 -43.86 -14.97 -22.10
C ALA A 16 -42.48 -15.25 -22.71
N SER A 17 -42.41 -15.60 -24.00
CA SER A 17 -41.14 -15.86 -24.70
C SER A 17 -40.32 -14.58 -24.86
N MET A 18 -40.94 -13.44 -25.19
CA MET A 18 -40.30 -12.13 -25.22
C MET A 18 -39.84 -11.66 -23.84
N SER A 19 -40.53 -12.05 -22.77
CA SER A 19 -40.11 -11.74 -21.41
C SER A 19 -38.87 -12.55 -21.01
N LEU A 20 -38.80 -13.84 -21.39
CA LEU A 20 -37.65 -14.72 -21.13
C LEU A 20 -36.39 -14.29 -21.91
N LEU A 21 -36.50 -14.20 -23.24
CA LEU A 21 -36.19 -12.96 -23.96
C LEU A 21 -35.26 -11.91 -23.32
N LEU A 22 -35.94 -10.85 -22.93
CA LEU A 22 -35.43 -9.67 -22.25
C LEU A 22 -34.71 -10.02 -20.95
N MET A 23 -35.22 -10.97 -20.16
CA MET A 23 -34.61 -11.37 -18.90
C MET A 23 -33.22 -12.00 -19.12
N GLY A 24 -33.04 -12.78 -20.19
CA GLY A 24 -31.75 -13.33 -20.61
C GLY A 24 -30.76 -12.24 -21.03
N VAL A 25 -31.22 -11.22 -21.78
CA VAL A 25 -30.39 -10.08 -22.18
C VAL A 25 -29.97 -9.24 -20.98
N ILE A 26 -30.89 -8.96 -20.05
CA ILE A 26 -30.60 -8.23 -18.81
C ILE A 26 -29.58 -9.00 -17.97
N TRP A 27 -29.75 -10.32 -17.83
CA TRP A 27 -28.82 -11.15 -17.07
C TRP A 27 -27.42 -11.18 -17.69
N ALA A 28 -27.33 -11.31 -19.01
CA ALA A 28 -26.07 -11.21 -19.74
C ALA A 28 -25.40 -9.83 -19.55
N GLY A 29 -26.19 -8.75 -19.63
CA GLY A 29 -25.73 -7.39 -19.37
C GLY A 29 -25.18 -7.21 -17.95
N ILE A 30 -25.89 -7.71 -16.94
CA ILE A 30 -25.44 -7.68 -15.53
C ILE A 30 -24.13 -8.47 -15.36
N LYS A 31 -24.00 -9.62 -16.01
CA LYS A 31 -22.78 -10.44 -15.94
C LYS A 31 -21.58 -9.72 -16.53
N VAL A 32 -21.75 -9.07 -17.68
CA VAL A 32 -20.70 -8.26 -18.33
C VAL A 32 -20.34 -7.06 -17.47
N LEU A 33 -21.33 -6.32 -16.95
CA LEU A 33 -21.11 -5.18 -16.08
C LEU A 33 -20.37 -5.55 -14.80
N ARG A 34 -20.75 -6.66 -14.14
CA ARG A 34 -20.03 -7.16 -12.96
C ARG A 34 -18.58 -7.51 -13.27
N THR A 35 -18.32 -8.13 -14.42
CA THR A 35 -16.95 -8.49 -14.81
C THR A 35 -16.13 -7.23 -15.13
N SER A 36 -16.74 -6.25 -15.79
CA SER A 36 -16.11 -4.96 -16.10
C SER A 36 -15.81 -4.16 -14.84
N THR A 37 -16.73 -4.07 -13.87
CA THR A 37 -16.50 -3.33 -12.63
C THR A 37 -15.46 -4.01 -11.75
N LEU A 38 -15.43 -5.35 -11.72
CA LEU A 38 -14.38 -6.11 -11.04
C LEU A 38 -13.00 -5.81 -11.63
N ASN A 39 -12.85 -5.78 -12.95
CA ASN A 39 -11.58 -5.45 -13.60
C ASN A 39 -11.15 -4.00 -13.35
N VAL A 40 -12.09 -3.04 -13.44
CA VAL A 40 -11.80 -1.63 -13.16
C VAL A 40 -11.41 -1.44 -11.69
N ASN A 41 -12.16 -2.01 -10.76
CA ASN A 41 -11.85 -1.91 -9.33
C ASN A 41 -10.52 -2.57 -9.00
N ALA A 42 -10.27 -3.74 -9.59
CA ALA A 42 -8.99 -4.44 -9.47
C ALA A 42 -7.86 -3.50 -9.90
N SER A 43 -7.89 -2.89 -11.09
CA SER A 43 -6.82 -1.99 -11.56
C SER A 43 -6.59 -0.75 -10.68
N GLN A 44 -7.65 -0.20 -10.08
CA GLN A 44 -7.58 1.04 -9.30
C GLN A 44 -7.10 0.85 -7.87
N GLU A 45 -7.37 -0.31 -7.28
CA GLU A 45 -7.11 -0.56 -5.86
C GLU A 45 -5.62 -0.49 -5.48
N PRO A 46 -4.67 -1.10 -6.22
CA PRO A 46 -3.24 -0.97 -5.93
C PRO A 46 -2.74 0.47 -6.00
N ARG A 47 -3.26 1.26 -6.96
CA ARG A 47 -2.90 2.68 -7.11
C ARG A 47 -3.45 3.52 -5.95
N LYS A 48 -4.67 3.24 -5.48
CA LYS A 48 -5.25 3.89 -4.31
C LYS A 48 -4.45 3.55 -3.05
N GLN A 49 -4.10 2.27 -2.87
CA GLN A 49 -3.28 1.83 -1.74
C GLN A 49 -1.89 2.48 -1.76
N LEU A 50 -1.26 2.56 -2.92
CA LEU A 50 0.05 3.21 -3.06
C LEU A 50 -0.01 4.71 -2.76
N ARG A 51 -1.03 5.43 -3.26
CA ARG A 51 -1.21 6.85 -2.93
C ARG A 51 -1.45 7.07 -1.44
N ALA A 52 -2.19 6.16 -0.79
CA ALA A 52 -2.39 6.22 0.66
C ALA A 52 -1.07 5.98 1.41
N ALA A 53 -0.26 5.00 0.97
CA ALA A 53 1.07 4.75 1.53
C ALA A 53 1.98 5.97 1.38
N LEU A 54 2.03 6.56 0.17
CA LEU A 54 2.76 7.79 -0.13
C LEU A 54 2.33 8.95 0.76
N GLY A 55 1.02 9.17 0.91
CA GLY A 55 0.50 10.25 1.76
C GLY A 55 0.88 10.07 3.23
N ASN A 56 0.81 8.84 3.74
CA ASN A 56 1.23 8.52 5.12
C ASN A 56 2.73 8.74 5.30
N LEU A 57 3.55 8.20 4.40
CA LEU A 57 5.01 8.32 4.47
C LEU A 57 5.43 9.80 4.36
N GLN A 58 4.85 10.56 3.42
CA GLN A 58 5.15 11.99 3.30
C GLN A 58 4.80 12.80 4.54
N LYS A 59 3.65 12.52 5.16
CA LYS A 59 3.22 13.20 6.37
C LYS A 59 4.13 12.87 7.54
N ASP A 60 4.38 11.58 7.74
CA ASP A 60 5.12 11.05 8.89
C ASP A 60 6.61 11.43 8.79
N LEU A 61 7.23 11.31 7.62
CA LEU A 61 8.63 11.65 7.41
C LEU A 61 8.92 13.15 7.54
N ARG A 62 7.97 14.03 7.20
CA ARG A 62 8.09 15.48 7.48
C ARG A 62 8.09 15.82 8.96
N GLN A 63 7.53 14.94 9.78
CA GLN A 63 7.48 15.08 11.24
C GLN A 63 8.62 14.32 11.94
N ALA A 64 9.39 13.53 11.19
CA ALA A 64 10.50 12.78 11.73
C ALA A 64 11.55 13.73 12.33
N ALA A 65 11.99 13.42 13.54
CA ALA A 65 13.11 14.09 14.20
C ALA A 65 14.42 13.31 14.03
N TYR A 66 14.34 12.02 13.68
CA TYR A 66 15.51 11.15 13.59
C TYR A 66 15.31 10.06 12.54
N LEU A 67 16.38 9.78 11.79
CA LEU A 67 16.49 8.62 10.91
C LEU A 67 17.42 7.61 11.56
N PHE A 68 17.01 6.34 11.57
CA PHE A 68 17.87 5.29 12.10
C PHE A 68 19.06 5.05 11.16
N PRO A 69 20.23 4.68 11.72
CA PRO A 69 21.43 4.48 10.94
C PRO A 69 21.32 3.26 10.03
N ALA A 70 22.25 3.17 9.08
CA ALA A 70 22.34 2.05 8.16
C ALA A 70 22.74 0.76 8.90
N GLY A 71 22.10 -0.34 8.54
CA GLY A 71 22.30 -1.61 9.21
C GLY A 71 21.25 -2.65 8.85
N SER A 72 21.53 -3.89 9.24
CA SER A 72 20.55 -4.98 9.24
C SER A 72 19.89 -5.02 10.62
N TYR A 73 18.56 -5.09 10.65
CA TYR A 73 17.77 -5.17 11.88
C TYR A 73 16.78 -6.33 11.79
N ASP A 74 16.71 -7.12 12.85
CA ASP A 74 15.74 -8.20 12.99
C ASP A 74 14.52 -7.68 13.77
N LEU A 75 13.40 -7.44 13.08
CA LEU A 75 12.20 -6.89 13.71
C LEU A 75 11.49 -7.97 14.56
N ASP A 76 10.79 -7.54 15.63
CA ASP A 76 9.98 -8.42 16.51
C ASP A 76 8.97 -9.31 15.77
N ASN A 77 8.52 -8.90 14.59
CA ASN A 77 7.62 -9.69 13.75
C ASN A 77 8.31 -10.84 12.98
N GLY A 78 9.63 -11.00 13.13
CA GLY A 78 10.47 -11.99 12.45
C GLY A 78 10.96 -11.56 11.05
N ASP A 79 10.60 -10.38 10.57
CA ASP A 79 11.09 -9.85 9.29
C ASP A 79 12.46 -9.17 9.49
N LYS A 80 13.39 -9.43 8.56
CA LYS A 80 14.69 -8.75 8.52
C LYS A 80 14.63 -7.55 7.57
N ILE A 81 15.18 -6.42 7.98
CA ILE A 81 15.26 -5.21 7.15
C ILE A 81 16.70 -4.73 7.00
N GLU A 82 17.01 -4.13 5.86
CA GLU A 82 18.31 -3.51 5.58
C GLU A 82 18.12 -2.02 5.29
N ILE A 83 18.52 -1.17 6.24
CA ILE A 83 18.48 0.29 6.06
C ILE A 83 19.72 0.71 5.26
N PRO A 84 19.56 1.42 4.14
CA PRO A 84 20.67 1.78 3.28
C PRO A 84 21.60 2.81 3.95
N ALA A 85 22.88 2.74 3.60
CA ALA A 85 23.84 3.80 3.92
C ALA A 85 23.47 5.11 3.23
N PRO A 86 23.86 6.27 3.81
CA PRO A 86 23.74 7.55 3.12
C PRO A 86 24.41 7.51 1.75
N GLY A 87 23.75 8.08 0.75
CA GLY A 87 24.18 8.04 -0.65
C GLY A 87 23.96 6.70 -1.35
N SER A 88 23.40 5.70 -0.66
CA SER A 88 23.06 4.40 -1.22
C SER A 88 21.54 4.23 -1.31
N THR A 89 21.12 3.33 -2.19
CA THR A 89 19.72 2.94 -2.36
C THR A 89 19.42 1.65 -1.60
N GLY A 90 18.25 1.58 -0.95
CA GLY A 90 17.73 0.38 -0.30
C GLY A 90 16.23 0.22 -0.50
N ASP A 91 15.63 -0.78 0.16
CA ASP A 91 14.20 -1.06 0.11
C ASP A 91 13.52 -0.96 1.50
N ALA A 92 14.22 -0.38 2.47
CA ALA A 92 13.72 -0.10 3.80
C ALA A 92 14.11 1.31 4.29
N LEU A 93 13.35 1.79 5.27
CA LEU A 93 13.58 3.04 5.97
C LEU A 93 12.95 2.96 7.37
N ALA A 94 13.70 3.38 8.39
CA ALA A 94 13.16 3.57 9.74
C ALA A 94 13.41 4.99 10.23
N PHE A 95 12.45 5.55 10.94
CA PHE A 95 12.53 6.90 11.49
C PHE A 95 11.66 7.07 12.74
N ALA A 96 12.00 8.05 13.57
CA ALA A 96 11.27 8.36 14.80
C ALA A 96 10.64 9.75 14.72
N ILE A 97 9.39 9.85 15.18
CA ILE A 97 8.59 11.08 15.27
C ILE A 97 8.35 11.39 16.74
N PRO A 98 8.67 12.58 17.25
CA PRO A 98 8.36 12.97 18.62
C PRO A 98 6.85 13.14 18.79
N GLU A 99 6.27 12.51 19.81
CA GLU A 99 4.85 12.62 20.16
C GLU A 99 4.55 13.82 21.06
N ASN A 100 5.53 14.16 21.91
CA ASN A 100 5.49 15.27 22.84
C ASN A 100 6.81 16.07 22.77
N SER A 101 6.83 17.22 23.46
CA SER A 101 8.00 18.09 23.55
C SER A 101 8.40 18.35 25.00
N VAL A 102 7.88 17.55 25.93
CA VAL A 102 8.08 17.68 27.37
C VAL A 102 8.58 16.34 27.87
N SER A 103 9.67 16.35 28.64
CA SER A 103 10.29 15.14 29.18
C SER A 103 9.32 14.35 30.09
N PRO A 104 9.30 13.01 30.00
CA PRO A 104 10.06 12.18 29.06
C PRO A 104 9.53 12.30 27.63
N ILE A 105 10.43 12.40 26.65
CA ILE A 105 10.05 12.56 25.24
C ILE A 105 9.73 11.18 24.66
N LEU A 106 8.46 10.95 24.33
CA LEU A 106 7.96 9.76 23.68
C LEU A 106 8.05 9.90 22.16
N TYR A 107 8.29 8.77 21.50
CA TYR A 107 8.40 8.70 20.05
C TYR A 107 7.43 7.70 19.44
N THR A 108 6.89 8.04 18.27
CA THR A 108 6.36 7.07 17.33
C THR A 108 7.49 6.62 16.42
N VAL A 109 7.88 5.36 16.50
CA VAL A 109 8.83 4.74 15.59
C VAL A 109 8.08 4.15 14.40
N VAL A 110 8.52 4.49 13.20
CA VAL A 110 7.96 4.03 11.95
C VAL A 110 9.01 3.26 11.18
N VAL A 111 8.63 2.08 10.70
CA VAL A 111 9.47 1.25 9.84
C VAL A 111 8.71 0.92 8.57
N VAL A 112 9.30 1.22 7.42
CA VAL A 112 8.74 0.96 6.10
C VAL A 112 9.71 0.08 5.34
N TYR A 113 9.23 -1.04 4.80
CA TYR A 113 10.04 -1.96 4.01
C TYR A 113 9.17 -2.71 3.01
N THR A 114 9.80 -3.44 2.08
CA THR A 114 9.07 -4.33 1.19
C THR A 114 9.31 -5.79 1.51
N LYS A 115 8.32 -6.62 1.19
CA LYS A 115 8.47 -8.07 1.27
C LYS A 115 7.73 -8.77 0.12
N PRO A 116 8.07 -10.03 -0.18
CA PRO A 116 7.27 -10.83 -1.10
C PRO A 116 5.80 -10.89 -0.66
N ARG A 117 4.89 -10.91 -1.63
CA ARG A 117 3.46 -11.02 -1.35
C ARG A 117 3.15 -12.34 -0.65
N GLU A 118 2.36 -12.27 0.42
CA GLU A 118 1.87 -13.47 1.12
C GLU A 118 0.97 -14.32 0.22
N LYS A 119 0.15 -13.67 -0.61
CA LYS A 119 -0.68 -14.34 -1.62
C LYS A 119 -0.03 -14.23 -2.98
N THR A 120 0.56 -15.33 -3.43
CA THR A 120 1.14 -15.43 -4.77
C THR A 120 0.06 -15.26 -5.83
N ASP A 121 0.33 -14.38 -6.80
CA ASP A 121 -0.49 -14.21 -8.01
C ASP A 121 0.26 -14.82 -9.18
N ILE A 122 -0.37 -15.75 -9.90
CA ILE A 122 0.22 -16.44 -11.05
C ILE A 122 0.64 -15.44 -12.14
N ASN A 123 -0.09 -14.33 -12.30
CA ASN A 123 0.24 -13.31 -13.28
C ASN A 123 1.37 -12.37 -12.82
N ASN A 124 1.62 -12.30 -11.51
CA ASN A 124 2.58 -11.39 -10.89
C ASN A 124 3.41 -12.12 -9.81
N PRO A 125 4.16 -13.17 -10.18
CA PRO A 125 4.77 -14.09 -9.21
C PRO A 125 5.87 -13.44 -8.37
N LYS A 126 6.48 -12.35 -8.88
CA LYS A 126 7.56 -11.60 -8.22
C LYS A 126 7.10 -10.28 -7.60
N ALA A 127 5.80 -10.02 -7.57
CA ALA A 127 5.30 -8.77 -7.01
C ALA A 127 5.53 -8.73 -5.50
N ARG A 128 5.87 -7.54 -5.00
CA ARG A 128 6.12 -7.26 -3.58
C ARG A 128 5.00 -6.40 -3.00
N THR A 129 4.82 -6.47 -1.69
CA THR A 129 3.98 -5.53 -0.92
C THR A 129 4.85 -4.56 -0.15
N LEU A 130 4.27 -3.40 0.16
CA LEU A 130 4.86 -2.47 1.13
C LEU A 130 4.29 -2.79 2.51
N VAL A 131 5.17 -2.91 3.50
CA VAL A 131 4.80 -3.04 4.90
C VAL A 131 5.17 -1.75 5.61
N TYR A 132 4.21 -1.25 6.39
CA TYR A 132 4.32 -0.04 7.16
C TYR A 132 4.01 -0.40 8.60
N LEU A 133 5.03 -0.40 9.45
CA LEU A 133 4.90 -0.68 10.88
C LEU A 133 5.00 0.61 11.68
N LYS A 134 4.27 0.64 12.79
CA LYS A 134 4.33 1.73 13.76
C LYS A 134 4.34 1.18 15.18
N ALA A 135 5.21 1.73 16.00
CA ALA A 135 5.16 1.60 17.46
C ALA A 135 5.03 3.01 18.04
N THR A 136 3.99 3.26 18.84
CA THR A 136 3.70 4.56 19.46
C THR A 136 4.02 4.51 20.95
N GLY A 137 4.27 5.66 21.56
CA GLY A 137 4.58 5.79 22.98
C GLY A 137 5.89 5.11 23.37
N VAL A 138 6.87 5.11 22.46
CA VAL A 138 8.20 4.53 22.71
C VAL A 138 9.01 5.51 23.53
N ASP A 139 9.39 5.09 24.73
CA ASP A 139 10.29 5.83 25.61
C ASP A 139 11.74 5.41 25.33
N PRO A 140 12.65 6.34 24.98
CA PRO A 140 14.06 6.01 24.81
C PRO A 140 14.70 5.53 26.12
N PRO A 141 15.59 4.52 26.07
CA PRO A 141 16.20 3.97 27.28
C PRO A 141 17.11 4.97 28.02
N THR A 142 17.69 5.94 27.32
CA THR A 142 18.52 6.98 27.93
C THR A 142 18.29 8.35 27.26
N SER A 143 18.42 9.42 28.06
CA SER A 143 18.52 10.83 27.63
C SER A 143 17.44 11.40 26.68
N ASP A 144 16.22 10.85 26.61
CA ASP A 144 15.14 11.32 25.72
C ASP A 144 15.52 11.29 24.21
N LEU A 145 16.59 10.57 23.83
CA LEU A 145 17.15 10.56 22.48
C LEU A 145 16.67 9.36 21.66
N PRO A 146 16.13 9.56 20.44
CA PRO A 146 15.56 8.47 19.65
C PRO A 146 16.61 7.50 19.09
N GLY A 147 17.89 7.88 19.05
CA GLY A 147 18.98 7.06 18.50
C GLY A 147 19.33 5.83 19.32
N GLU A 148 18.88 5.76 20.56
CA GLU A 148 19.14 4.65 21.47
C GLU A 148 17.96 3.66 21.51
N ILE A 149 16.90 3.93 20.76
CA ILE A 149 15.79 3.02 20.60
C ILE A 149 16.27 1.81 19.79
N ASP A 150 16.17 0.63 20.39
CA ASP A 150 16.45 -0.62 19.70
C ASP A 150 15.25 -1.04 18.85
N LEU A 151 15.42 -1.09 17.53
CA LEU A 151 14.37 -1.46 16.58
C LEU A 151 13.93 -2.92 16.72
N GLU A 152 14.78 -3.80 17.23
CA GLU A 152 14.55 -5.24 17.27
C GLU A 152 13.57 -5.65 18.38
N THR A 153 13.54 -4.86 19.46
CA THR A 153 12.69 -5.12 20.64
C THR A 153 11.36 -4.36 20.61
N LEU A 154 11.09 -3.56 19.58
CA LEU A 154 9.85 -2.80 19.48
C LEU A 154 8.66 -3.67 19.12
N PRO A 155 7.50 -3.53 19.81
CA PRO A 155 6.26 -4.23 19.47
C PRO A 155 5.58 -3.59 18.24
N LEU A 156 6.25 -3.67 17.10
CA LEU A 156 5.83 -3.10 15.80
C LEU A 156 4.60 -3.81 15.20
N SER A 157 4.17 -4.92 15.82
CA SER A 157 3.00 -5.71 15.41
C SER A 157 1.67 -4.96 15.60
N GLY A 158 1.58 -4.02 16.55
CA GLY A 158 0.35 -3.29 16.88
C GLY A 158 -0.08 -2.22 15.86
N GLY A 159 0.86 -1.64 15.11
CA GLY A 159 0.63 -0.56 14.14
C GLY A 159 0.79 -0.97 12.67
N LYS A 160 0.78 -2.27 12.37
CA LYS A 160 1.06 -2.81 11.03
C LYS A 160 -0.03 -2.47 10.01
N LYS A 161 0.38 -1.90 8.88
CA LYS A 161 -0.41 -1.73 7.65
C LYS A 161 0.36 -2.36 6.49
N VAL A 162 -0.33 -3.21 5.72
CA VAL A 162 0.24 -3.83 4.52
C VAL A 162 -0.50 -3.25 3.31
N PHE A 163 0.26 -2.73 2.35
CA PHE A 163 -0.26 -2.22 1.10
C PHE A 163 0.07 -3.21 -0.02
N ASP A 164 -0.96 -3.81 -0.60
CA ASP A 164 -0.89 -4.67 -1.78
C ASP A 164 -0.80 -3.82 -3.06
N ALA A 165 0.33 -3.13 -3.17
CA ALA A 165 0.60 -2.19 -4.25
C ALA A 165 1.20 -2.84 -5.51
N TYR A 166 1.35 -4.17 -5.58
CA TYR A 166 2.01 -4.86 -6.72
C TYR A 166 3.34 -4.17 -7.09
N LEU A 167 4.17 -3.93 -6.07
CA LEU A 167 5.48 -3.35 -6.30
C LEU A 167 6.30 -4.31 -7.16
N ALA A 168 7.12 -3.75 -8.05
CA ALA A 168 8.09 -4.50 -8.82
C ALA A 168 9.09 -5.23 -7.89
N ASP A 169 9.96 -6.05 -8.46
CA ASP A 169 10.84 -6.95 -7.72
C ASP A 169 11.94 -6.15 -6.98
N SER A 170 13.17 -6.17 -7.47
CA SER A 170 14.31 -5.50 -6.83
C SER A 170 14.22 -3.97 -6.81
N ASP A 171 13.35 -3.38 -7.63
CA ASP A 171 13.18 -1.94 -7.80
C ASP A 171 11.79 -1.44 -7.36
N GLY A 172 10.97 -2.28 -6.73
CA GLY A 172 9.59 -1.93 -6.39
C GLY A 172 9.43 -0.76 -5.42
N PHE A 173 10.32 -0.65 -4.44
CA PHE A 173 10.44 0.48 -3.53
C PHE A 173 11.92 0.78 -3.36
N VAL A 174 12.29 2.02 -3.62
CA VAL A 174 13.67 2.48 -3.53
C VAL A 174 13.69 3.63 -2.53
N THR A 175 14.57 3.55 -1.55
CA THR A 175 14.85 4.61 -0.58
C THR A 175 16.31 5.03 -0.73
N GLU A 176 16.57 6.34 -0.72
CA GLU A 176 17.92 6.90 -0.75
C GLU A 176 17.96 8.05 0.25
N ILE A 177 18.78 7.90 1.30
CA ILE A 177 19.07 8.97 2.25
C ILE A 177 20.22 9.77 1.66
N THR A 178 20.08 11.10 1.57
CA THR A 178 21.16 11.93 1.02
C THR A 178 22.40 11.89 1.92
N ASN A 179 23.59 12.10 1.33
CA ASN A 179 24.87 12.03 2.06
C ASN A 179 24.95 12.94 3.29
N ASP A 180 24.18 14.02 3.27
CA ASP A 180 24.11 15.05 4.31
C ASP A 180 22.92 14.85 5.27
N TYR A 181 22.17 13.76 5.13
CA TYR A 181 20.96 13.47 5.90
C TYR A 181 19.89 14.59 5.85
N HIS A 182 19.96 15.51 4.89
CA HIS A 182 18.99 16.60 4.78
C HIS A 182 17.73 16.21 3.99
N ALA A 183 17.77 15.12 3.23
CA ALA A 183 16.61 14.66 2.49
C ALA A 183 16.57 13.13 2.36
N VAL A 184 15.35 12.62 2.19
CA VAL A 184 15.10 11.24 1.79
C VAL A 184 14.41 11.27 0.44
N ARG A 185 15.01 10.61 -0.54
CA ARG A 185 14.37 10.30 -1.80
C ARG A 185 13.75 8.93 -1.69
N PHE A 186 12.55 8.78 -2.25
CA PHE A 186 11.98 7.46 -2.42
C PHE A 186 11.20 7.36 -3.71
N ALA A 187 11.24 6.17 -4.28
CA ALA A 187 10.53 5.81 -5.50
C ALA A 187 9.71 4.54 -5.27
N PHE A 188 8.57 4.48 -5.93
CA PHE A 188 7.71 3.31 -6.00
C PHE A 188 7.48 2.96 -7.46
N HIS A 189 7.80 1.71 -7.80
CA HIS A 189 7.62 1.15 -9.12
C HIS A 189 6.56 0.06 -9.04
N LEU A 190 5.39 0.34 -9.58
CA LEU A 190 4.26 -0.58 -9.62
C LEU A 190 4.27 -1.33 -10.95
N ARG A 191 4.19 -2.67 -10.89
CA ARG A 191 4.12 -3.51 -12.07
C ARG A 191 3.08 -4.61 -11.87
N ARG A 192 2.01 -4.53 -12.65
CA ARG A 192 0.90 -5.49 -12.57
C ARG A 192 0.45 -5.95 -13.94
N GLN A 193 0.37 -7.26 -14.12
CA GLN A 193 -0.26 -7.92 -15.25
C GLN A 193 -1.61 -8.50 -14.85
N GLU A 194 -2.66 -8.14 -15.58
CA GLU A 194 -4.01 -8.69 -15.38
C GLU A 194 -4.20 -9.98 -16.20
N ALA A 195 -5.05 -10.90 -15.72
CA ALA A 195 -5.29 -12.19 -16.39
C ALA A 195 -5.81 -12.06 -17.83
N ARG A 196 -6.46 -10.93 -18.14
CA ARG A 196 -6.87 -10.53 -19.49
C ARG A 196 -6.65 -9.03 -19.62
N GLY A 197 -5.41 -8.62 -19.90
CA GLY A 197 -5.09 -7.21 -20.06
C GLY A 197 -3.62 -6.97 -20.34
N GLU A 198 -3.30 -5.71 -20.63
CA GLU A 198 -1.93 -5.25 -20.80
C GLU A 198 -1.22 -5.10 -19.46
N LEU A 199 0.11 -5.12 -19.51
CA LEU A 199 0.95 -4.84 -18.37
C LEU A 199 0.76 -3.38 -17.94
N GLN A 200 0.28 -3.16 -16.72
CA GLN A 200 0.18 -1.85 -16.12
C GLN A 200 1.46 -1.53 -15.36
N GLN A 201 2.06 -0.38 -15.67
CA GLN A 201 3.23 0.17 -14.98
C GLN A 201 2.93 1.58 -14.48
N SER A 202 3.46 1.91 -13.31
CA SER A 202 3.39 3.27 -12.77
C SER A 202 4.59 3.53 -11.88
N ASN A 203 5.27 4.65 -12.12
CA ASN A 203 6.43 5.06 -11.34
C ASN A 203 6.09 6.35 -10.60
N TYR A 204 6.38 6.39 -9.30
CA TYR A 204 6.24 7.56 -8.48
C TYR A 204 7.57 7.82 -7.80
N GLN A 205 8.08 9.03 -7.89
CA GLN A 205 9.30 9.43 -7.22
C GLN A 205 9.05 10.76 -6.53
N THR A 206 9.60 10.91 -5.33
CA THR A 206 9.59 12.18 -4.62
C THR A 206 10.83 12.31 -3.75
N THR A 207 11.16 13.55 -3.43
CA THR A 207 12.23 13.92 -2.50
C THR A 207 11.60 14.71 -1.38
N LEU A 208 11.89 14.32 -0.14
CA LEU A 208 11.43 15.03 1.04
C LEU A 208 12.63 15.56 1.81
N ALA A 209 12.69 16.88 1.97
CA ALA A 209 13.61 17.50 2.92
C ALA A 209 13.15 17.17 4.34
N LEU A 210 14.09 16.78 5.19
CA LEU A 210 13.88 16.59 6.62
C LEU A 210 13.82 17.95 7.31
N ARG A 211 12.90 18.10 8.26
CA ARG A 211 12.65 19.38 8.94
C ARG A 211 13.66 19.65 10.06
N ASN A 212 14.12 18.58 10.71
CA ASN A 212 15.09 18.63 11.78
C ASN A 212 16.27 17.76 11.36
N THR A 213 17.37 18.41 10.98
CA THR A 213 18.65 17.74 10.81
C THR A 213 19.47 18.01 12.05
N ILE A 214 19.77 16.94 12.78
CA ILE A 214 20.68 16.92 13.93
C ILE A 214 21.96 16.25 13.46
#